data_AF-A0A0P0W2X5-F1
#
_entry.id   AF-A0A0P0W2X5-F1
#
_cell.length_a   1.000
_cell.length_b   1.000
_cell.length_c   1.000
_cell.angle_alpha   90.00
_cell.angle_beta   90.00
_cell.angle_gamma   90.00
#
_symmetry.space_group_name_H-M   'P 1'
#
loop_
_entity.id
_entity.type
_entity.pdbx_description
1 polymer ?
#
loop_
_entity_poly.entity_id
_entity_poly.type
_entity_poly.pdbx_seq_one_letter_code
_entity_poly.pdbx_strand_id
1 'polypeptide(L)'
;MAVGWRPAMLVVVVAVAAWRGEALSVTVTDTECIHEFVPYEGDTVSGNFVVVDHDIFWSSDHPGIDLTVPAPDPPRLRCAFDFRCKDL
;
A
#
# COMPACT_ATOMS: atom_id res chain seq x y z
N MET A 1 4.56 -44.84 -5.82
CA MET A 1 3.58 -43.72 -5.71
C MET A 1 4.37 -42.43 -5.60
N ALA A 2 4.77 -41.80 -6.72
CA ALA A 2 5.63 -40.60 -6.72
C ALA A 2 5.08 -39.49 -7.66
N VAL A 3 3.78 -39.54 -7.97
CA VAL A 3 3.13 -38.71 -8.99
C VAL A 3 2.26 -37.57 -8.41
N GLY A 4 2.25 -37.38 -7.09
CA GLY A 4 1.40 -36.37 -6.42
C GLY A 4 2.11 -35.06 -6.09
N TRP A 5 3.43 -35.08 -5.86
CA TRP A 5 4.12 -33.92 -5.28
C TRP A 5 4.53 -32.88 -6.31
N ARG A 6 4.94 -33.31 -7.52
CA ARG A 6 5.34 -32.41 -8.61
C ARG A 6 4.21 -31.49 -9.09
N PRO A 7 2.98 -31.98 -9.35
CA PRO A 7 1.88 -31.10 -9.74
C PRO A 7 1.43 -30.21 -8.57
N ALA A 8 1.41 -30.72 -7.34
CA ALA A 8 1.07 -29.92 -6.16
C ALA A 8 2.05 -28.77 -5.95
N MET A 9 3.36 -29.01 -6.09
CA MET A 9 4.38 -27.96 -6.01
C MET A 9 4.19 -26.88 -7.08
N LEU A 10 3.91 -27.28 -8.33
CA LEU A 10 3.65 -26.34 -9.41
C LEU A 10 2.42 -25.48 -9.13
N VAL A 11 1.33 -26.08 -8.63
CA VAL A 11 0.11 -25.33 -8.24
C VAL A 11 0.40 -24.32 -7.14
N VAL A 12 1.17 -24.70 -6.11
CA VAL A 12 1.56 -23.79 -5.02
C VAL A 12 2.42 -22.65 -5.55
N VAL A 13 3.42 -22.92 -6.37
CA VAL A 13 4.29 -21.88 -6.96
C VAL A 13 3.49 -20.90 -7.83
N VAL A 14 2.58 -21.40 -8.66
CA VAL A 14 1.71 -20.56 -9.49
C VAL A 14 0.77 -19.71 -8.62
N ALA A 15 0.18 -20.29 -7.57
CA ALA A 15 -0.69 -19.56 -6.67
C ALA A 15 0.06 -18.42 -5.93
N VAL A 16 1.27 -18.68 -5.44
CA VAL A 16 2.11 -17.67 -4.78
C VAL A 16 2.56 -16.59 -5.76
N ALA A 17 2.95 -16.96 -6.98
CA ALA A 17 3.36 -16.00 -8.01
C ALA A 17 2.20 -15.12 -8.50
N ALA A 18 0.96 -15.62 -8.41
CA ALA A 18 -0.26 -14.87 -8.71
C ALA A 18 -0.68 -13.93 -7.56
N TRP A 19 -0.25 -14.19 -6.32
CA TRP A 19 -0.41 -13.28 -5.19
C TRP A 19 0.71 -12.24 -5.19
N ARG A 20 0.62 -11.25 -6.08
CA ARG A 20 1.49 -10.06 -6.01
C ARG A 20 0.81 -9.00 -5.16
N GLY A 21 1.43 -8.67 -4.02
CA GLY A 21 1.15 -7.41 -3.33
C GLY A 21 2.01 -6.32 -3.95
N GLU A 22 1.40 -5.21 -4.34
CA GLU A 22 2.13 -4.02 -4.74
C GLU A 22 2.71 -3.35 -3.49
N ALA A 23 4.00 -3.01 -3.50
CA ALA A 23 4.68 -2.32 -2.41
C ALA A 23 5.33 -1.05 -2.96
N LEU A 24 5.07 0.07 -2.31
CA LEU A 24 5.60 1.38 -2.68
C LEU A 24 6.42 1.95 -1.53
N SER A 25 7.63 2.46 -1.83
CA SER A 25 8.44 3.23 -0.91
C SER A 25 8.67 4.61 -1.51
N VAL A 26 8.33 5.66 -0.76
CA VAL A 26 8.41 7.06 -1.20
C VAL A 26 8.89 7.92 -0.03
N THR A 27 9.68 8.96 -0.33
CA THR A 27 10.10 9.96 0.65
C THR A 27 9.09 11.10 0.63
N VAL A 28 8.46 11.39 1.76
CA VAL A 28 7.48 12.48 1.91
C VAL A 28 8.20 13.72 2.44
N THR A 29 8.15 14.83 1.69
CA THR A 29 8.77 16.11 2.10
C THR A 29 7.75 17.12 2.61
N ASP A 30 6.59 17.21 1.97
CA ASP A 30 5.45 18.02 2.41
C ASP A 30 4.18 17.18 2.34
N THR A 31 3.62 17.01 1.13
CA THR A 31 2.39 16.28 0.87
C THR A 31 2.59 15.38 -0.36
N GLU A 32 2.33 14.08 -0.22
CA GLU A 32 2.46 13.09 -1.28
C GLU A 32 1.16 12.28 -1.44
N CYS A 33 0.62 12.29 -2.67
CA CYS A 33 -0.66 11.64 -2.99
C CYS A 33 -0.46 10.35 -3.80
N ILE A 34 -0.80 9.22 -3.19
CA ILE A 34 -0.76 7.91 -3.85
C ILE A 34 -2.17 7.54 -4.33
N HIS A 35 -2.31 7.25 -5.61
CA HIS A 35 -3.60 6.93 -6.22
C HIS A 35 -3.65 5.51 -6.75
N GLU A 36 -4.63 4.75 -6.29
CA GLU A 36 -4.93 3.41 -6.83
C GLU A 36 -6.15 3.49 -7.75
N PHE A 37 -6.10 2.75 -8.85
CA PHE A 37 -7.22 2.69 -9.79
C PHE A 37 -8.19 1.58 -9.39
N VAL A 38 -9.44 1.94 -9.10
CA VAL A 38 -10.47 0.98 -8.69
C VAL A 38 -11.51 0.87 -9.82
N PRO A 39 -11.44 -0.18 -10.66
CA PRO A 39 -12.28 -0.25 -11.86
C PRO A 39 -13.77 -0.41 -11.58
N TYR A 40 -14.16 -0.91 -10.41
CA TYR A 40 -15.55 -1.24 -10.08
C TYR A 40 -16.00 -0.59 -8.77
N GLU A 41 -17.25 -0.09 -8.75
CA GLU A 41 -17.85 0.43 -7.52
C GLU A 41 -18.11 -0.70 -6.51
N GLY A 42 -17.81 -0.44 -5.24
CA GLY A 42 -17.97 -1.41 -4.16
C GLY A 42 -16.75 -2.30 -3.90
N ASP A 43 -15.70 -2.19 -4.73
CA ASP A 43 -14.42 -2.82 -4.43
C ASP A 43 -13.77 -2.17 -3.20
N THR A 44 -13.09 -3.00 -2.40
CA THR A 44 -12.39 -2.56 -1.19
C THR A 44 -10.90 -2.41 -1.46
N VAL A 45 -10.36 -1.22 -1.24
CA VAL A 45 -8.92 -0.97 -1.23
C VAL A 45 -8.43 -0.98 0.20
N SER A 46 -7.48 -1.87 0.50
CA SER A 46 -6.81 -1.93 1.79
C SER A 46 -5.31 -1.75 1.59
N GLY A 47 -4.69 -0.95 2.44
CA GLY A 47 -3.24 -0.74 2.45
C GLY A 47 -2.71 -0.74 3.87
N ASN A 48 -1.46 -1.13 4.02
CA ASN A 48 -0.69 -0.89 5.22
C ASN A 48 0.45 0.06 4.87
N PHE A 49 0.80 0.95 5.79
CA PHE A 49 1.96 1.81 5.64
C PHE A 49 2.86 1.67 6.86
N VAL A 50 4.15 1.81 6.63
CA VAL A 50 5.17 1.91 7.67
C VAL A 50 5.99 3.13 7.34
N VAL A 51 6.11 4.03 8.31
CA VAL A 51 6.97 5.19 8.15
C VAL A 51 8.36 4.82 8.63
N VAL A 52 9.36 5.09 7.79
CA VAL A 52 10.76 4.85 8.11
C VAL A 52 11.46 6.20 8.03
N ASP A 53 12.06 6.60 9.15
CA ASP A 53 12.95 7.75 9.23
C ASP A 53 14.32 7.25 9.70
N HIS A 54 15.38 7.67 9.02
CA HIS A 54 16.75 7.24 9.31
C HIS A 54 17.45 8.12 10.36
N ASP A 55 16.95 9.32 10.62
CA ASP A 55 17.62 10.32 11.44
C ASP A 55 16.86 10.68 12.73
N ILE A 56 15.66 10.12 12.92
CA ILE A 56 14.75 10.50 13.99
C ILE A 56 14.18 9.27 14.70
N PHE A 57 14.41 9.19 16.02
CA PHE A 57 13.64 8.28 16.87
C PHE A 57 12.23 8.86 17.00
N TRP A 58 11.22 8.12 16.56
CA TRP A 58 9.80 8.48 16.71
C TRP A 58 9.42 8.48 18.20
N SER A 59 9.85 9.49 18.95
CA SER A 59 9.34 9.77 20.29
C SER A 59 7.94 10.38 20.15
N SER A 60 7.16 10.35 21.24
CA SER A 60 5.86 11.03 21.28
C SER A 60 5.94 12.54 21.01
N ASP A 61 7.14 13.13 21.07
CA ASP A 61 7.40 14.54 20.80
C ASP A 61 7.69 14.81 19.32
N HIS A 62 7.79 13.76 18.48
CA HIS A 62 7.94 13.95 17.04
C HIS A 62 6.55 14.05 16.36
N PRO A 63 6.31 15.09 15.55
CA PRO A 63 5.01 15.41 14.98
C PRO A 63 4.49 14.38 13.97
N GLY A 64 5.40 13.61 13.36
CA GLY A 64 5.08 12.40 12.60
C GLY A 64 4.47 12.65 11.22
N ILE A 65 3.64 11.71 10.76
CA ILE A 65 2.95 11.78 9.47
C ILE A 65 1.44 11.73 9.67
N ASP A 66 0.72 12.50 8.86
CA ASP A 66 -0.72 12.45 8.77
C ASP A 66 -1.13 11.65 7.52
N LEU A 67 -2.11 10.77 7.67
CA LEU A 67 -2.71 10.01 6.58
C LEU A 67 -4.16 10.46 6.41
N THR A 68 -4.46 11.05 5.26
CA THR A 68 -5.81 11.42 4.88
C THR A 68 -6.28 10.55 3.72
N VAL A 69 -7.51 10.01 3.83
CA VAL A 69 -8.16 9.26 2.76
C VAL A 69 -9.36 10.06 2.27
N PRO A 70 -9.21 10.87 1.20
CA PRO A 70 -10.33 11.61 0.62
C PRO A 70 -11.31 10.66 -0.07
N ALA A 71 -12.54 11.15 -0.25
CA ALA A 71 -13.53 10.48 -1.07
C ALA A 71 -13.04 10.41 -2.54
N PRO A 72 -13.41 9.36 -3.30
CA PRO A 72 -13.01 9.24 -4.69
C PRO A 72 -13.58 10.38 -5.55
N ASP A 73 -12.75 10.96 -6.40
CA ASP A 73 -13.14 12.05 -7.31
C ASP A 73 -13.75 11.53 -8.62
N PRO A 74 -15.00 11.86 -8.97
CA PRO A 74 -15.55 11.52 -10.28
C PRO A 74 -14.83 12.27 -11.42
N PRO A 75 -14.76 11.72 -12.66
CA PRO A 75 -15.42 10.51 -13.17
C PRO A 75 -14.58 9.22 -13.07
N ARG A 76 -13.44 9.24 -12.38
CA ARG A 76 -12.56 8.07 -12.24
C ARG A 76 -12.52 7.66 -10.78
N LEU A 77 -13.08 6.50 -10.46
CA LEU A 77 -13.01 5.86 -9.16
C LEU A 77 -11.53 5.60 -8.78
N ARG A 78 -10.85 6.63 -8.27
CA ARG A 78 -9.49 6.58 -7.77
C ARG A 78 -9.56 6.75 -6.28
N CYS A 79 -9.07 5.75 -5.56
CA CYS A 79 -8.79 5.92 -4.14
C CYS A 79 -7.47 6.67 -4.03
N ALA A 80 -7.46 7.75 -3.27
CA ALA A 80 -6.23 8.46 -2.94
C ALA A 80 -5.87 8.22 -1.48
N PHE A 81 -4.58 8.05 -1.22
CA PHE A 81 -3.97 8.08 0.10
C PHE A 81 -3.02 9.28 0.12
N ASP A 82 -3.37 10.30 0.89
CA ASP A 82 -2.59 11.52 1.02
C ASP A 82 -1.75 11.44 2.31
N PHE A 83 -0.43 11.46 2.14
CA PHE A 83 0.54 11.47 3.23
C PHE A 83 1.13 12.85 3.39
N ARG A 84 1.00 13.43 4.59
CA ARG A 84 1.57 14.74 4.91
C ARG A 84 2.54 14.67 6.07
N CYS A 85 3.74 15.23 5.90
CA CYS A 85 4.66 15.46 7.00
C CYS A 85 4.13 16.55 7.93
N LYS A 86 4.06 16.24 9.22
CA LYS A 86 3.64 17.20 10.24
C LYS A 86 4.91 17.90 10.73
N ASP A 87 4.91 19.22 10.64
CA ASP A 87 6.00 20.16 10.97
C ASP A 87 7.20 20.19 9.99
N LEU A 88 6.96 20.83 8.84
CA LEU A 88 7.95 21.74 8.25
C LEU A 88 7.91 23.10 8.97
#